data_AF-A0A444ZP34-F1
#
_entry.id   AF-A0A444ZP34-F1
#
_cell.length_a   1.000
_cell.length_b   1.000
_cell.length_c   1.000
_cell.angle_alpha   90.00
_cell.angle_beta   90.00
_cell.angle_gamma   90.00
#
_symmetry.space_group_name_H-M   'P 1'
#
loop_
_entity.id
_entity.type
_entity.pdbx_description
1 polymer ?
#
loop_
_entity_poly.entity_id
_entity_poly.type
_entity_poly.pdbx_seq_one_letter_code
_entity_poly.pdbx_strand_id
1 'polypeptide(L)' 'MINKLAFEALDRTLRDIMVSVSDSNKDLPFGGKIVVIGGDFRQVFPVIPKGSHAEIVMASINFSVL' A
#
# COMPACT_ATOMS: atom_id res chain seq x y z
N MET A 1 3.16 -0.37 12.39
CA MET A 1 2.48 -0.70 11.12
C MET A 1 2.23 0.57 10.31
N ILE A 2 2.36 0.53 8.98
CA ILE A 2 2.13 1.67 8.08
C ILE A 2 0.65 1.75 7.65
N ASN A 3 0.15 2.96 7.41
CA ASN A 3 -1.22 3.17 6.93
C ASN A 3 -1.34 2.74 5.46
N LYS A 4 -2.43 2.04 5.10
CA LYS A 4 -2.70 1.58 3.73
C LYS A 4 -2.59 2.68 2.68
N LEU A 5 -2.95 3.92 3.04
CA LEU A 5 -2.90 5.05 2.12
C LEU A 5 -1.47 5.34 1.64
N ALA A 6 -0.47 5.08 2.47
CA ALA A 6 0.92 5.21 2.07
C ALA A 6 1.32 4.12 1.06
N PHE A 7 0.77 2.91 1.19
CA PHE A 7 0.96 1.85 0.20
C PHE A 7 0.26 2.16 -1.13
N GLU A 8 -0.97 2.66 -1.09
CA GLU A 8 -1.69 3.10 -2.28
C GLU A 8 -0.96 4.26 -2.98
N ALA A 9 -0.43 5.22 -2.22
CA ALA A 9 0.37 6.31 -2.76
C ALA A 9 1.68 5.80 -3.40
N LEU A 10 2.34 4.82 -2.77
CA LEU A 10 3.53 4.18 -3.33
C LEU A 10 3.20 3.44 -4.64
N ASP A 11 2.14 2.65 -4.68
CA ASP A 11 1.68 1.93 -5.87
C ASP A 11 1.40 2.90 -7.02
N ARG A 12 0.59 3.93 -6.77
CA ARG A 12 0.29 4.99 -7.76
C ARG A 12 1.55 5.68 -8.26
N THR A 13 2.45 6.05 -7.36
CA THR A 13 3.71 6.73 -7.72
C THR A 13 4.58 5.83 -8.60
N LEU A 14 4.70 4.54 -8.26
CA LEU A 14 5.47 3.60 -9.06
C LEU A 14 4.84 3.35 -10.42
N ARG A 15 3.51 3.25 -10.51
CA ARG A 15 2.80 3.18 -11.81
C ARG A 15 3.10 4.41 -12.66
N ASP A 16 2.94 5.61 -12.10
CA ASP A 16 3.17 6.88 -12.79
C ASP A 16 4.62 6.97 -13.34
N ILE A 17 5.61 6.62 -12.53
CA ILE A 17 7.02 6.59 -12.95
C ILE A 17 7.23 5.55 -14.06
N MET A 18 6.65 4.36 -13.91
CA MET A 18 6.89 3.22 -14.81
C MET A 18 6.15 3.29 -16.15
N VAL A 19 5.16 4.18 -16.29
CA VAL A 19 4.53 4.49 -17.60
C VAL A 19 5.58 4.93 -18.62
N SER A 20 6.61 5.65 -18.18
CA SER A 20 7.71 6.09 -19.05
C SER A 20 8.52 4.94 -19.68
N VAL A 21 8.48 3.75 -19.07
CA VAL A 21 9.18 2.55 -19.55
C VAL A 21 8.28 1.74 -20.48
N SER A 22 6.99 1.63 -20.16
CA SER A 22 5.97 0.99 -20.99
C SER A 22 4.59 1.46 -20.57
N ASP A 23 3.74 1.83 -21.52
CA ASP A 23 2.36 2.25 -21.26
C ASP A 23 1.55 1.17 -20.53
N SER A 24 1.87 -0.11 -20.76
CA SER A 24 1.22 -1.24 -20.07
C SER A 24 1.49 -1.30 -18.57
N ASN A 25 2.54 -0.64 -18.06
CA ASN A 25 2.88 -0.65 -16.63
C ASN A 25 1.90 0.14 -15.76
N LYS A 26 1.09 1.05 -16.33
CA LYS A 26 0.11 1.84 -15.57
C LYS A 26 -0.97 0.97 -14.91
N ASP A 27 -1.27 -0.16 -15.54
CA ASP A 27 -2.30 -1.11 -15.11
C ASP A 27 -1.73 -2.21 -14.22
N LEU A 28 -0.40 -2.33 -14.16
CA LEU A 28 0.28 -3.33 -13.34
C LEU A 28 0.50 -2.83 -11.90
N PRO A 29 0.34 -3.71 -10.90
CA PRO A 29 0.69 -3.43 -9.52
C PRO A 29 2.14 -2.94 -9.40
N PHE A 30 2.35 -1.88 -8.65
CA PHE A 30 3.63 -1.21 -8.42
C PHE A 30 4.40 -0.91 -9.70
N GLY A 31 3.70 -0.61 -10.80
CA GLY A 31 4.32 -0.35 -12.09
C GLY A 31 5.04 -1.57 -12.69
N GLY A 32 4.59 -2.79 -12.36
CA GLY A 32 5.21 -4.05 -12.79
C GLY A 32 6.46 -4.42 -11.99
N LYS A 33 6.71 -3.78 -10.85
CA LYS A 33 7.84 -4.12 -9.98
C LYS A 33 7.47 -5.22 -9.00
N ILE A 34 8.43 -6.12 -8.80
CA ILE A 34 8.35 -7.12 -7.72
C ILE A 34 8.58 -6.39 -6.40
N VAL A 35 7.59 -6.43 -5.52
CA VAL A 35 7.65 -5.83 -4.19
C VAL A 35 7.53 -6.92 -3.14
N VAL A 36 8.47 -6.94 -2.19
CA VAL A 36 8.45 -7.82 -1.02
C VAL A 36 8.18 -6.98 0.21
N ILE A 37 7.06 -7.21 0.86
CA ILE A 37 6.69 -6.51 2.09
C ILE A 37 7.12 -7.36 3.28
N GLY A 38 8.12 -6.88 4.01
CA GLY A 38 8.54 -7.45 5.29
C GLY A 38 8.03 -6.60 6.46
N GLY A 39 7.72 -7.25 7.58
CA GLY A 39 7.33 -6.55 8.80
C GLY A 39 7.23 -7.48 10.00
N ASP A 40 7.19 -6.90 11.21
CA ASP A 40 6.84 -7.62 12.42
C ASP A 40 5.34 -7.44 12.69
N PHE A 41 4.57 -8.52 12.52
CA PHE A 41 3.11 -8.52 12.76
C PHE A 41 2.74 -8.30 14.23
N ARG A 42 3.72 -8.37 15.15
CA ARG A 42 3.52 -8.03 16.56
C ARG A 42 3.63 -6.51 16.82
N GLN A 43 3.94 -5.70 15.80
CA GLN A 43 3.84 -4.25 15.91
C GLN A 43 2.39 -3.81 16.11
N VAL A 44 2.24 -2.69 16.82
CA VAL A 44 0.95 -2.01 16.96
C VAL A 44 0.38 -1.61 15.59
N PHE A 45 -0.96 -1.65 15.50
CA PHE A 45 -1.75 -1.16 14.37
C PHE A 45 -1.42 0.30 14.03
N PRO A 46 -1.79 0.80 12.84
CA PRO A 46 -1.61 2.20 12.50
C PRO A 46 -2.33 3.09 13.52
N VAL A 47 -1.63 4.11 14.00
CA VAL A 47 -2.19 5.04 14.98
C VAL A 47 -3.04 6.07 14.24
N ILE A 48 -4.32 6.13 14.57
CA ILE A 48 -5.25 7.17 14.10
C ILE A 48 -5.71 7.96 15.33
N PRO A 49 -5.30 9.23 15.49
CA PRO A 49 -5.74 10.05 16.61
C PRO A 49 -7.26 10.18 16.63
N LYS A 50 -7.88 9.82 17.77
CA LYS A 50 -9.35 9.80 17.95
C LYS A 50 -10.10 8.86 16.99
N GLY A 51 -9.39 7.95 16.33
CA GLY A 51 -9.99 6.97 15.43
C GLY A 51 -10.72 5.86 16.20
N SER A 52 -11.85 5.45 15.65
CA SER A 52 -12.57 4.25 16.05
C SER A 52 -11.79 2.98 15.72
N HIS A 53 -12.17 1.86 16.33
CA HIS A 53 -11.59 0.56 16.03
C HIS A 53 -11.75 0.19 14.55
N ALA A 54 -12.90 0.53 13.95
CA ALA A 54 -13.17 0.29 12.54
C ALA A 54 -12.21 1.08 11.63
N GLU A 55 -11.94 2.35 11.94
CA GLU A 55 -10.99 3.17 11.17
C GLU A 55 -9.56 2.63 11.25
N ILE A 56 -9.14 2.16 12.42
CA ILE A 56 -7.81 1.55 12.62
C ILE A 56 -7.67 0.28 11.76
N VAL A 57 -8.68 -0.60 11.78
CA VAL A 57 -8.69 -1.82 10.95
C VAL A 57 -8.72 -1.45 9.47
N MET A 58 -9.50 -0.45 9.08
CA MET A 58 -9.59 0.02 7.70
C MET A 58 -8.33 0.72 7.19
N ALA A 59 -7.50 1.27 8.06
CA ALA A 59 -6.20 1.84 7.72
C ALA A 59 -5.08 0.79 7.70
N SER A 60 -5.32 -0.39 8.24
CA SER A 60 -4.38 -1.52 8.18
C SER A 60 -4.49 -2.23 6.83
N ILE A 61 -3.44 -2.93 6.43
CA ILE A 61 -3.51 -3.87 5.31
C ILE A 61 -4.18 -5.13 5.83
N ASN A 62 -5.45 -5.29 5.50
CA ASN A 62 -6.26 -6.42 5.94
C ASN A 62 -6.70 -7.34 4.79
N PHE A 63 -6.37 -6.97 3.55
CA PHE A 63 -6.76 -7.68 2.32
C PHE A 63 -5.79 -7.35 1.17
N SER A 64 -5.65 -8.27 0.22
CA SER A 64 -4.92 -8.10 -1.05
C SER A 64 -5.79 -8.61 -2.20
N VAL A 65 -5.83 -7.85 -3.30
CA VAL A 65 -6.43 -8.28 -4.58
C VAL A 65 -5.42 -8.90 -5.54
N LEU A 66 -4.14 -8.85 -5.19
CA LEU A 66 -3.05 -9.57 -5.87
C LEU A 66 -3.10 -11.06 -5.53
#